data_AF-A0A7W9YMB2-F1
#
_entry.id   AF-A0A7W9YMB2-F1
#
_cell.length_a   1.000
_cell.length_b   1.000
_cell.length_c   1.000
_cell.angle_alpha   90.00
_cell.angle_beta   90.00
_cell.angle_gamma   90.00
#
_symmetry.space_group_name_H-M   'P 1'
#
loop_
_entity.id
_entity.type
_entity.pdbx_description
1 polymer ?
#
loop_
_entity_poly.entity_id
_entity_poly.type
_entity_poly.pdbx_seq_one_letter_code
_entity_poly.pdbx_strand_id
1 'polypeptide(L)'
;MQVLRVLGAALLGAVGGFVLGIVVSEAIAISAFMIAGGAEWMRVFRFIPGALALVGLVGAPLLVLRTRRADVSGRSGAPGETPGR
;
A
#
# COMPACT_ATOMS: atom_id res chain seq x y z
N MET A 1 -18.51 -9.60 7.73
CA MET A 1 -17.34 -9.87 6.83
C MET A 1 -16.51 -8.63 6.46
N GLN A 2 -16.96 -7.39 6.72
CA GLN A 2 -16.26 -6.17 6.30
C GLN A 2 -14.92 -5.96 7.03
N VAL A 3 -14.87 -6.26 8.33
CA VAL A 3 -13.64 -6.21 9.14
C VAL A 3 -12.55 -7.12 8.57
N LEU A 4 -12.91 -8.36 8.18
CA LEU A 4 -11.97 -9.32 7.60
C LEU A 4 -11.38 -8.84 6.26
N ARG A 5 -12.15 -8.12 5.44
CA ARG A 5 -11.64 -7.53 4.18
C ARG A 5 -10.66 -6.40 4.43
N VAL A 6 -10.92 -5.55 5.43
CA VAL A 6 -10.01 -4.44 5.80
C VAL A 6 -8.72 -5.00 6.40
N LEU A 7 -8.83 -6.01 7.28
CA LEU A 7 -7.67 -6.72 7.84
C LEU A 7 -6.86 -7.42 6.76
N GLY A 8 -7.52 -8.11 5.82
CA GLY A 8 -6.86 -8.75 4.69
C GLY A 8 -6.11 -7.73 3.82
N ALA A 9 -6.72 -6.59 3.50
CA ALA A 9 -6.07 -5.53 2.73
C ALA A 9 -4.89 -4.90 3.47
N ALA A 10 -5.01 -4.68 4.79
CA ALA A 10 -3.93 -4.17 5.62
C ALA A 10 -2.74 -5.13 5.65
N LEU A 11 -2.99 -6.42 5.85
CA LEU A 11 -1.94 -7.45 5.83
C LEU A 11 -1.28 -7.55 4.45
N LEU A 12 -2.08 -7.57 3.38
CA LEU A 12 -1.55 -7.63 2.00
C LEU A 12 -0.71 -6.39 1.68
N GLY A 13 -1.18 -5.21 2.10
CA GLY A 13 -0.48 -3.95 1.95
C GLY A 13 0.83 -3.93 2.73
N ALA A 14 0.83 -4.44 3.97
CA ALA A 14 2.02 -4.51 4.81
C ALA A 14 3.08 -5.46 4.22
N VAL A 15 2.66 -6.66 3.79
CA VAL A 15 3.56 -7.63 3.15
C VAL A 15 4.09 -7.09 1.82
N GLY A 16 3.22 -6.53 0.98
CA GLY A 16 3.62 -5.93 -0.29
C GLY A 16 4.58 -4.75 -0.12
N GLY A 17 4.30 -3.86 0.84
CA GLY A 17 5.18 -2.75 1.19
C GLY A 17 6.52 -3.22 1.74
N PHE A 18 6.54 -4.25 2.58
CA PHE A 18 7.77 -4.83 3.12
C PHE A 18 8.65 -5.42 2.02
N VAL A 19 8.07 -6.27 1.15
CA VAL A 19 8.79 -6.91 0.03
C VAL A 19 9.34 -5.85 -0.93
N LEU A 20 8.51 -4.88 -1.32
CA LEU A 20 8.95 -3.77 -2.17
C LEU A 20 10.08 -2.98 -1.52
N GLY A 21 9.97 -2.71 -0.21
CA GLY A 21 10.99 -1.98 0.51
C GLY A 21 12.30 -2.75 0.67
N ILE A 22 12.30 -4.08 0.74
CA ILE A 22 13.53 -4.89 0.63
C ILE A 22 14.18 -4.65 -0.73
N VAL A 23 13.42 -4.80 -1.82
CA VAL A 23 13.95 -4.64 -3.18
C VAL A 23 14.55 -3.24 -3.37
N VAL A 24 13.86 -2.19 -2.91
CA VAL A 24 14.35 -0.81 -2.99
C VAL A 24 15.58 -0.60 -2.11
N SER A 25 15.58 -1.14 -0.88
CA SER A 25 16.71 -1.03 0.05
C SER A 25 17.97 -1.69 -0.53
N GLU A 26 17.86 -2.89 -1.08
CA GLU A 26 18.97 -3.61 -1.74
C GLU A 26 19.48 -2.86 -2.97
N ALA A 27 18.58 -2.35 -3.83
CA ALA A 27 18.99 -1.58 -5.00
C ALA A 27 19.80 -0.33 -4.61
N ILE A 28 19.39 0.37 -3.54
CA ILE A 28 20.13 1.52 -3.01
C ILE A 28 21.45 1.09 -2.38
N ALA A 29 21.47 0.01 -1.59
CA ALA A 29 22.68 -0.49 -0.96
C ALA A 29 23.74 -0.91 -1.98
N ILE A 30 23.35 -1.63 -3.02
CA ILE A 30 24.23 -2.03 -4.13
C ILE A 30 24.77 -0.79 -4.86
N SER A 31 23.89 0.16 -5.19
CA SER A 31 24.29 1.40 -5.87
C SER A 31 25.26 2.23 -5.02
N ALA A 32 24.98 2.37 -3.72
CA ALA A 32 25.83 3.11 -2.79
C ALA A 32 27.18 2.41 -2.57
N PHE A 33 27.21 1.09 -2.52
CA PHE A 33 28.46 0.33 -2.42
C PHE A 33 29.33 0.53 -3.67
N MET A 34 28.74 0.51 -4.86
CA MET A 34 29.45 0.72 -6.13
C MET A 34 30.02 2.13 -6.29
N ILE A 35 29.35 3.15 -5.74
CA ILE A 35 29.76 4.55 -5.89
C ILE A 35 30.72 5.00 -4.78
N ALA A 36 30.47 4.60 -3.53
CA ALA A 36 31.11 5.17 -2.35
C ALA A 36 31.90 4.17 -1.50
N GLY A 37 32.00 2.89 -1.90
CA GLY A 37 32.84 1.88 -1.24
C GLY A 37 32.35 1.41 0.13
N GLY A 38 31.13 1.77 0.52
CA GLY A 38 30.52 1.39 1.81
C GLY A 38 30.62 2.51 2.86
N ALA A 39 29.50 3.22 3.06
CA ALA A 39 29.39 4.30 4.02
C ALA A 39 28.54 3.89 5.24
N GLU A 40 28.90 4.36 6.45
CA GLU A 40 28.16 4.04 7.70
C GLU A 40 26.67 4.43 7.65
N TRP A 41 26.33 5.46 6.87
CA TRP A 41 24.95 5.91 6.64
C TRP A 41 24.06 4.84 5.98
N MET A 42 24.65 3.80 5.37
CA MET A 42 23.89 2.68 4.77
C MET A 42 23.07 1.90 5.81
N ARG A 43 23.40 2.01 7.11
CA ARG A 43 22.57 1.40 8.18
C ARG A 43 21.14 1.96 8.19
N VAL A 44 20.92 3.20 7.74
CA VAL A 44 19.60 3.84 7.73
C VAL A 44 18.68 3.21 6.67
N PHE A 45 19.22 2.72 5.55
CA PHE A 45 18.43 2.08 4.51
C PHE A 45 17.77 0.77 4.95
N ARG A 46 18.23 0.19 6.06
CA ARG A 46 17.61 -0.99 6.70
C ARG A 46 16.20 -0.71 7.24
N PHE A 47 15.85 0.56 7.45
CA PHE A 47 14.52 0.95 7.91
C PHE A 47 13.52 1.14 6.76
N ILE A 48 13.98 1.21 5.50
CA ILE A 48 13.11 1.37 4.32
C ILE A 48 12.05 0.26 4.22
N PRO A 49 12.40 -1.05 4.36
CA PRO A 49 11.40 -2.12 4.34
C PRO A 49 10.30 -1.92 5.38
N GLY A 50 10.68 -1.59 6.61
CA GLY A 50 9.72 -1.34 7.69
C GLY A 50 8.85 -0.11 7.44
N ALA A 51 9.43 0.98 6.94
CA ALA A 51 8.69 2.20 6.61
C ALA A 51 7.66 1.97 5.50
N LEU A 52 8.04 1.28 4.42
CA LEU A 52 7.11 0.93 3.34
C LEU A 52 6.05 -0.07 3.77
N ALA A 53 6.38 -1.01 4.65
CA ALA A 53 5.39 -1.90 5.26
C ALA A 53 4.33 -1.13 6.05
N LEU A 54 4.74 -0.12 6.85
CA LEU A 54 3.81 0.75 7.59
C LEU A 54 2.92 1.56 6.65
N VAL A 55 3.51 2.14 5.58
CA VAL A 55 2.75 2.87 4.56
C VAL A 55 1.73 1.93 3.87
N GLY A 56 2.13 0.71 3.54
CA GLY A 56 1.23 -0.29 2.95
C GLY A 56 0.14 -0.75 3.91
N LEU A 57 0.47 -0.95 5.19
CA LEU A 57 -0.45 -1.35 6.26
C LEU A 57 -1.58 -0.34 6.44
N VAL A 58 -1.30 0.96 6.32
CA VAL A 58 -2.28 2.05 6.49
C VAL A 58 -2.92 2.44 5.16
N GLY A 59 -2.13 2.52 4.09
CA GLY A 59 -2.58 2.96 2.77
C GLY A 59 -3.58 1.99 2.12
N ALA A 60 -3.31 0.69 2.18
CA ALA A 60 -4.20 -0.32 1.58
C ALA A 60 -5.63 -0.32 2.18
N PRO A 61 -5.84 -0.33 3.50
CA PRO A 61 -7.19 -0.27 4.07
C PRO A 61 -7.88 1.07 3.81
N LEU A 62 -7.14 2.19 3.79
CA LEU A 62 -7.70 3.49 3.39
C LEU A 62 -8.19 3.48 1.94
N LEU A 63 -7.45 2.83 1.04
CA LEU A 63 -7.83 2.69 -0.36
C LEU A 63 -9.12 1.87 -0.50
N VAL A 64 -9.22 0.74 0.23
CA VAL A 64 -10.43 -0.10 0.26
C VAL A 64 -11.65 0.67 0.79
N LEU A 65 -11.48 1.50 1.82
CA LEU A 65 -12.54 2.35 2.35
C LEU A 65 -12.96 3.44 1.34
N ARG A 66 -12.00 4.01 0.62
CA ARG A 66 -12.24 5.04 -0.40
C ARG A 66 -12.99 4.48 -1.61
N THR A 67 -12.58 3.33 -2.14
CA THR A 67 -13.23 2.71 -3.32
C THR A 67 -14.68 2.37 -3.02
N ARG A 68 -14.99 1.86 -1.82
CA ARG A 68 -16.38 1.61 -1.43
C ARG A 68 -17.24 2.87 -1.38
N ARG A 69 -16.70 4.01 -0.93
CA ARG A 69 -17.46 5.27 -0.96
C ARG A 69 -17.77 5.70 -2.39
N ALA A 70 -16.85 5.49 -3.32
CA ALA A 70 -17.06 5.78 -4.74
C ALA A 70 -18.19 4.90 -5.33
N ASP A 71 -18.22 3.60 -5.00
CA ASP A 71 -19.25 2.68 -5.49
C ASP A 71 -20.65 3.03 -4.96
N VAL A 72 -20.76 3.48 -3.70
CA VAL A 72 -22.04 3.90 -3.12
C VAL A 72 -22.54 5.19 -3.78
N SER A 73 -21.66 6.17 -4.00
CA SER A 73 -22.02 7.43 -4.66
C SER A 73 -22.40 7.24 -6.13
N GLY A 74 -21.78 6.28 -6.83
CA GLY A 74 -22.14 5.95 -8.23
C GLY A 74 -23.51 5.28 -8.38
N ARG A 75 -23.98 4.57 -7.34
CA ARG A 75 -25.30 3.91 -7.35
C ARG A 75 -26.45 4.86 -7.05
N SER A 76 -26.20 5.92 -6.30
CA SER A 76 -27.17 6.99 -6.00
C SER A 76 -27.44 7.94 -7.18
N GLY A 77 -26.65 7.81 -8.25
CA GLY A 77 -26.78 8.60 -9.48
C GLY A 77 -27.53 7.90 -10.62
N ALA A 78 -28.10 6.70 -10.41
CA ALA A 78 -28.95 6.06 -11.41
C ALA A 78 -30.36 6.69 -11.37
N PRO A 79 -30.76 7.48 -12.38
CA PRO A 79 -32.10 8.04 -12.42
C PRO A 79 -33.09 6.90 -12.75
N GLY A 80 -34.03 6.69 -11.82
CA GLY A 80 -35.31 6.00 -12.00
C GLY A 80 -35.40 4.94 -13.09
N GLU A 81 -35.26 3.66 -12.68
CA GLU A 81 -36.09 2.64 -13.30
C GLU A 81 -37.54 3.04 -13.07
N THR A 82 -38.16 3.55 -14.13
CA THR A 82 -39.61 3.77 -14.21
C THR A 82 -40.27 2.40 -14.24
N PRO A 83 -41.14 2.05 -13.27
CA PRO A 83 -41.98 0.87 -13.42
C PRO A 83 -43.06 1.24 -14.45
N GLY A 84 -42.87 0.80 -15.68
CA GLY A 84 -43.70 1.22 -16.81
C GLY A 84 -43.88 0.13 -17.86
N ARG A 85 -44.91 -0.70 -17.63
CA ARG A 85 -45.61 -1.63 -18.53
C ARG A 85 -45.13 -3.07 -18.62
#